data_AF-A0A8C9R8M2-F1
#
_entry.id   AF-A0A8C9R8M2-F1
#
_cell.length_a   1.000
_cell.length_b   1.000
_cell.length_c   1.000
_cell.angle_alpha   90.00
_cell.angle_beta   90.00
_cell.angle_gamma   90.00
#
_symmetry.space_group_name_H-M   'P 1'
#
loop_
_entity.id
_entity.type
_entity.pdbx_description
1 polymer ?
#
loop_
_entity_poly.entity_id
_entity_poly.type
_entity_poly.pdbx_seq_one_letter_code
_entity_poly.pdbx_strand_id
1 'polypeptide(L)'
;MSSFSVSLLLVPCLLWSSEGVMVQDGPFSFPLESVKLLKAMIDGTRLTKSSPASVCTNPGLPEELQPLCQSEEASAVFSRLIDIITPPDPCEICVNAACTGCL
;
A
#
# COMPACT_ATOMS: atom_id res chain seq x y z
N MET A 1 7.77 20.46 -51.75
CA MET A 1 6.74 19.42 -51.58
C MET A 1 7.42 18.08 -51.47
N SER A 2 7.57 17.57 -50.25
CA SER A 2 7.73 16.13 -49.96
C SER A 2 7.69 15.92 -48.44
N SER A 3 6.46 15.76 -47.97
CA SER A 3 5.99 14.99 -46.80
C SER A 3 7.03 14.53 -45.76
N PHE A 4 7.14 15.27 -44.65
CA PHE A 4 7.71 14.71 -43.42
C PHE A 4 6.57 14.07 -42.62
N SER A 5 6.69 12.75 -42.49
CA SER A 5 5.75 11.86 -41.83
C SER A 5 5.22 12.41 -40.50
N VAL A 6 3.94 12.80 -40.50
CA VAL A 6 3.14 13.04 -39.29
C VAL A 6 2.91 11.67 -38.66
N SER A 7 3.69 11.30 -37.63
CA SER A 7 3.30 10.23 -36.69
C SER A 7 4.16 10.11 -35.44
N LEU A 8 5.25 10.86 -35.27
CA LEU A 8 5.95 10.89 -33.98
C LEU A 8 5.41 12.01 -33.08
N LEU A 9 4.09 12.04 -32.94
CA LEU A 9 3.45 12.65 -31.78
C LEU A 9 3.92 11.83 -30.59
N LEU A 10 4.96 12.34 -29.93
CA LEU A 10 5.37 11.98 -28.58
C LEU A 10 4.11 11.70 -27.77
N VAL A 11 3.82 10.43 -27.51
CA VAL A 11 2.88 9.99 -26.48
C VAL A 11 3.60 10.29 -25.17
N PRO A 12 3.31 11.40 -24.45
CA PRO A 12 3.89 11.59 -23.15
C PRO A 12 3.10 10.65 -22.24
N CYS A 13 3.71 9.51 -21.95
CA CYS A 13 3.45 8.62 -20.83
C CYS A 13 1.98 8.44 -20.46
N LEU A 14 1.37 7.38 -21.00
CA LEU A 14 0.20 6.70 -20.43
C LEU A 14 0.46 6.11 -19.02
N LEU A 15 1.45 6.61 -18.27
CA LEU A 15 1.60 6.35 -16.84
C LEU A 15 0.75 7.38 -16.09
N TRP A 16 -0.55 7.41 -16.39
CA TRP A 16 -1.52 7.80 -15.38
C TRP A 16 -1.56 6.63 -14.41
N SER A 17 -0.51 6.50 -13.60
CA SER A 17 -0.60 5.75 -12.36
C SER A 17 -1.78 6.40 -11.66
N SER A 18 -2.88 5.67 -11.48
CA SER A 18 -3.84 6.07 -10.47
C SER A 18 -3.02 6.16 -9.19
N GLU A 19 -2.62 7.37 -8.79
CA GLU A 19 -1.96 7.62 -7.52
C GLU A 19 -2.98 7.23 -6.46
N GLY A 20 -2.90 5.96 -6.05
CA GLY A 20 -3.68 5.46 -4.94
C GLY A 20 -3.14 6.08 -3.67
N VAL A 21 -4.01 6.19 -2.66
CA VAL A 21 -3.57 6.63 -1.33
C VAL A 21 -2.51 5.65 -0.83
N MET A 22 -1.39 6.19 -0.37
CA MET A 22 -0.29 5.45 0.24
C MET A 22 -0.32 5.65 1.75
N VAL A 23 -0.05 4.60 2.52
CA VAL A 23 0.06 4.63 3.99
C VAL A 23 1.54 4.61 4.37
N GLN A 24 1.98 5.61 5.11
CA GLN A 24 3.37 5.82 5.48
C GLN A 24 3.60 5.57 6.98
N ASP A 25 4.60 4.75 7.29
CA ASP A 25 5.10 4.47 8.64
C ASP A 25 6.63 4.50 8.63
N GLY A 26 7.21 5.65 8.97
CA GLY A 26 8.66 5.87 8.93
C GLY A 26 9.23 5.66 7.51
N PRO A 27 10.20 4.73 7.31
CA PRO A 27 10.79 4.46 6.01
C PRO A 27 9.88 3.61 5.11
N PHE A 28 8.77 3.08 5.63
CA PHE A 28 7.90 2.18 4.91
C PHE A 28 6.69 2.93 4.33
N SER A 29 6.33 2.59 3.10
CA SER A 29 5.18 3.15 2.40
C SER A 29 4.51 2.06 1.56
N PHE A 30 3.20 1.88 1.75
CA PHE A 30 2.42 0.84 1.08
C PHE A 30 1.11 1.39 0.52
N PRO A 31 0.57 0.81 -0.56
CA PRO A 31 -0.77 1.16 -1.02
C PRO A 31 -1.82 0.90 0.06
N LEU A 32 -2.76 1.83 0.24
CA LEU A 32 -3.86 1.70 1.20
C LEU A 32 -4.63 0.38 1.03
N GLU A 33 -4.84 -0.04 -0.22
CA GLU A 33 -5.52 -1.30 -0.53
C GLU A 33 -4.74 -2.53 -0.02
N SER A 34 -3.41 -2.55 -0.15
CA SER A 34 -2.57 -3.62 0.40
C SER A 34 -2.65 -3.65 1.94
N VAL A 35 -2.72 -2.49 2.60
CA VAL A 35 -2.88 -2.40 4.07
C VAL A 35 -4.28 -2.80 4.53
N LYS A 36 -5.34 -2.50 3.76
CA LYS A 36 -6.70 -3.00 4.01
C LYS A 36 -6.76 -4.52 3.93
N LEU A 37 -6.11 -5.13 2.93
CA LEU A 37 -5.99 -6.59 2.82
C LEU A 37 -5.24 -7.17 4.02
N LEU A 38 -4.15 -6.53 4.46
CA LEU A 38 -3.44 -6.89 5.69
C LEU A 38 -4.37 -6.90 6.91
N LYS A 39 -5.15 -5.83 7.10
CA LYS A 39 -6.13 -5.74 8.18
C LYS A 39 -7.17 -6.86 8.09
N ALA A 40 -7.72 -7.12 6.91
CA ALA A 40 -8.71 -8.18 6.70
C ALA A 40 -8.16 -9.58 7.04
N MET A 41 -6.89 -9.85 6.70
CA MET A 41 -6.22 -11.10 7.09
C MET A 41 -6.10 -11.23 8.60
N ILE A 42 -5.75 -10.15 9.29
CA ILE A 42 -5.56 -10.15 10.74
C ILE A 42 -6.88 -10.21 11.49
N ASP A 43 -7.91 -9.45 11.07
CA ASP A 43 -9.25 -9.48 11.66
C ASP A 43 -9.97 -10.82 11.41
N GLY A 44 -9.74 -11.45 10.24
CA GLY A 44 -10.34 -12.74 9.87
C GLY A 44 -9.75 -13.93 10.64
N THR A 45 -8.49 -13.84 11.05
CA THR A 45 -7.96 -14.73 12.08
C THR A 45 -8.44 -14.20 13.43
N ARG A 46 -9.15 -14.98 14.25
CA ARG A 46 -9.51 -14.60 15.65
C ARG A 46 -8.27 -14.37 16.58
N LEU A 47 -7.11 -14.14 16.00
CA LEU A 47 -5.85 -13.89 16.63
C LEU A 47 -5.73 -12.38 16.79
N THR A 48 -6.10 -11.90 17.97
CA THR A 48 -5.65 -10.62 18.55
C THR A 48 -4.12 -10.52 18.70
N LYS A 49 -3.37 -11.41 18.01
CA LYS A 49 -1.94 -11.63 18.07
C LYS A 49 -1.49 -12.52 16.89
N SER A 50 -1.85 -12.18 15.66
CA SER A 50 -1.20 -12.83 14.51
C SER A 50 0.29 -12.52 14.59
N SER A 51 1.11 -13.55 14.73
CA SER A 51 2.56 -13.39 14.73
C SER A 51 2.96 -12.79 13.37
N PRO A 52 3.94 -11.88 13.29
CA PRO A 52 4.46 -11.43 12.00
C PRO A 52 4.84 -12.62 11.11
N ALA A 53 5.31 -13.73 11.70
CA ALA A 53 5.63 -14.95 10.97
C ALA A 53 4.40 -15.60 10.29
N SER A 54 3.21 -15.56 10.91
CA SER A 54 1.99 -16.10 10.27
C SER A 54 1.46 -15.20 9.17
N VAL A 55 1.64 -13.87 9.29
CA VAL A 55 1.33 -12.92 8.21
C VAL A 55 2.28 -13.13 7.03
N CYS A 56 3.57 -13.25 7.30
CA CYS A 56 4.63 -13.36 6.29
C CYS A 56 4.69 -14.70 5.56
N THR A 57 4.08 -15.75 6.11
CA THR A 57 3.96 -17.07 5.46
C THR A 57 2.61 -17.26 4.77
N ASN A 58 1.71 -16.27 4.85
CA ASN A 58 0.42 -16.35 4.21
C ASN A 58 0.56 -16.13 2.70
N PRO A 59 0.13 -17.08 1.84
CA PRO A 59 0.21 -16.93 0.38
C PRO A 59 -0.68 -15.81 -0.17
N GLY A 60 -1.62 -15.29 0.63
CA GLY A 60 -2.45 -14.13 0.29
C GLY A 60 -1.85 -12.78 0.70
N LEU A 61 -0.63 -12.74 1.22
CA LEU A 61 0.04 -11.49 1.54
C LEU A 61 0.33 -10.69 0.25
N PRO A 62 -0.09 -9.41 0.17
CA PRO A 62 0.28 -8.54 -0.94
C PRO A 62 1.80 -8.45 -1.14
N GLU A 63 2.24 -8.50 -2.40
CA GLU A 63 3.66 -8.48 -2.77
C GLU A 63 4.37 -7.23 -2.23
N GLU A 64 3.65 -6.09 -2.16
CA GLU A 64 4.21 -4.84 -1.66
C GLU A 64 4.60 -4.90 -0.19
N LEU A 65 3.99 -5.78 0.62
CA LEU A 65 4.27 -5.94 2.05
C LEU A 65 5.39 -6.95 2.33
N GLN A 66 5.82 -7.72 1.33
CA GLN A 66 6.86 -8.73 1.47
C GLN A 66 8.21 -8.18 1.97
N PRO A 67 8.66 -6.96 1.61
CA PRO A 67 9.86 -6.36 2.18
C PRO A 67 9.80 -6.18 3.71
N LEU A 68 8.60 -5.93 4.28
CA LEU A 68 8.45 -5.83 5.75
C LEU A 68 8.79 -7.13 6.45
N CYS A 69 8.52 -8.27 5.82
CA CYS A 69 8.79 -9.57 6.42
C CYS A 69 10.27 -9.87 6.64
N GLN A 70 11.16 -9.10 6.00
CA GLN A 70 12.60 -9.20 6.18
C GLN A 70 13.12 -8.26 7.29
N SER A 71 12.25 -7.37 7.81
CA SER A 71 12.58 -6.43 8.86
C SER A 71 12.40 -7.05 10.24
N GLU A 72 13.31 -6.76 11.17
CA GLU A 72 13.15 -7.11 12.59
C GLU A 72 11.96 -6.38 13.23
N GLU A 73 11.54 -5.25 12.65
CA GLU A 73 10.40 -4.46 13.11
C GLU A 73 9.05 -4.90 12.52
N ALA A 74 9.01 -5.98 11.72
CA ALA A 74 7.81 -6.41 10.99
C ALA A 74 6.54 -6.41 11.85
N SER A 75 6.62 -7.00 13.05
CA SER A 75 5.49 -7.08 13.98
C SER A 75 4.96 -5.71 14.39
N ALA A 76 5.87 -4.78 14.67
CA ALA A 76 5.53 -3.46 15.16
C ALA A 76 4.97 -2.61 14.02
N VAL A 77 5.59 -2.68 12.83
CA VAL A 77 5.12 -1.97 11.62
C VAL A 77 3.73 -2.48 11.21
N PHE A 78 3.49 -3.79 11.16
CA PHE A 78 2.16 -4.32 10.84
C PHE A 78 1.09 -3.80 11.81
N SER A 79 1.39 -3.77 13.11
CA SER A 79 0.46 -3.26 14.12
C SER A 79 0.16 -1.78 13.90
N ARG A 80 1.20 -0.95 13.69
CA ARG A 80 1.04 0.49 13.42
C ARG A 80 0.26 0.75 12.13
N LEU A 81 0.52 0.00 11.05
CA LEU A 81 -0.21 0.12 9.80
C LEU A 81 -1.71 -0.14 9.98
N ILE A 82 -2.07 -1.17 10.75
CA ILE A 82 -3.47 -1.49 11.06
C ILE A 82 -4.10 -0.38 11.91
N ASP A 83 -3.37 0.12 12.91
CA ASP A 83 -3.85 1.21 13.76
C ASP A 83 -4.09 2.49 12.94
N ILE A 84 -3.18 2.81 11.99
CA ILE A 84 -3.31 3.97 11.09
C ILE A 84 -4.60 3.89 10.26
N ILE A 85 -4.94 2.70 9.74
CA ILE A 85 -6.11 2.49 8.88
C ILE A 85 -7.35 2.01 9.64
N THR A 86 -7.40 2.15 10.98
CA THR A 86 -8.55 1.78 11.79
C THR A 86 -9.12 3.02 12.52
N PRO A 87 -10.30 3.55 12.13
CA PRO A 87 -11.12 3.15 10.96
C PRO A 87 -10.42 3.45 9.62
N PRO A 88 -10.84 2.86 8.49
CA PRO A 88 -10.20 3.07 7.19
C PRO A 88 -10.56 4.41 6.55
N ASP A 89 -11.73 4.97 6.87
CA ASP A 89 -12.25 6.22 6.31
C ASP A 89 -11.23 7.39 6.33
N PRO A 90 -10.47 7.64 7.42
CA PRO A 90 -9.53 8.76 7.50
C PRO A 90 -8.46 8.77 6.41
N CYS A 91 -8.09 7.61 5.86
CA CYS A 91 -7.17 7.53 4.73
C CYS A 91 -7.88 7.64 3.38
N GLU A 92 -9.15 7.22 3.28
CA GLU A 92 -9.95 7.39 2.06
C GLU A 92 -10.35 8.84 1.82
N ILE A 93 -10.64 9.58 2.89
CA ILE A 93 -10.96 11.01 2.84
C ILE A 93 -9.76 11.90 3.16
N CYS A 94 -8.55 11.33 3.22
CA CYS A 94 -7.29 12.08 3.28
C CYS A 94 -7.17 13.04 4.49
N VAL A 95 -7.68 12.63 5.65
CA VAL A 95 -7.60 13.39 6.91
C VAL A 95 -6.60 12.79 7.91
N ASN A 96 -6.01 11.63 7.60
CA ASN A 96 -4.90 11.07 8.36
C ASN A 96 -3.57 11.47 7.72
N ALA A 97 -2.68 12.11 8.47
CA ALA A 97 -1.37 12.57 7.98
C ALA A 97 -0.41 11.44 7.57
N ALA A 98 -0.66 10.21 8.03
CA ALA A 98 0.05 9.03 7.57
C ALA A 98 -0.33 8.64 6.13
N CYS A 99 -1.40 9.19 5.58
CA CYS A 99 -1.92 8.86 4.27
C CYS A 99 -1.57 9.96 3.25
N THR A 100 -0.90 9.56 2.17
CA THR A 100 -0.31 10.44 1.14
C THR A 100 -0.80 10.05 -0.25
N GLY A 101 -0.51 10.85 -1.28
CA GLY A 101 -1.01 10.60 -2.64
C GLY A 101 -2.46 11.05 -2.87
N CYS A 102 -2.99 11.88 -1.98
CA CYS A 102 -4.30 12.52 -2.12
C CYS A 102 -4.21 13.78 -3.00
N LEU A 103 -5.20 13.97 -3.89
CA LEU A 103 -5.32 15.11 -4.82
C LEU A 103 -5.98 16.33 -4.19
#